data_AF-A0A165H7D4-F1
#
_entry.id   AF-A0A165H7D4-F1
#
_cell.length_a   1.000
_cell.length_b   1.000
_cell.length_c   1.000
_cell.angle_alpha   90.00
_cell.angle_beta   90.00
_cell.angle_gamma   90.00
#
_symmetry.space_group_name_H-M   'P 1'
#
loop_
_entity.id
_entity.type
_entity.pdbx_description
1 polymer ?
#
loop_
_entity_poly.entity_id
_entity_poly.type
_entity_poly.pdbx_seq_one_letter_code
_entity_poly.pdbx_strand_id
1 'polypeptide(L)'
;MPSALALSIYLSLAGSAFAAANFTRRADGSAFQADSSIDVDALYNAVKSASAAKKNVLATYPTCNDCDGASDVDLIGDWKDLPGLDGTFSFMADMDVDCDGVAWQCPGNPDGQSETSFGKMDSTQAPWYVIPEKFFSNGGLKPNALGAIICNGKMFYGVFADSNGDSPQVIGEGSLILAQTCFPDDGMSGANGHPTPDVAYIVFANEVPDGVGEETLDYDSLKQLGDKKARELLSALDLGSDPGSGGGEDPSSTEAPEPSSTETPEPSSTETSEPTETAEPSSTESESPEPTETETPEPTETETPEPTTTSKPTCKKHRRSRRSH
;
A
#
# COMPACT_ATOMS: atom_id res chain seq x y z
N MET A 1 -34.59 -46.68 12.42
CA MET A 1 -34.58 -45.22 12.63
C MET A 1 -33.15 -44.82 12.97
N PRO A 2 -32.36 -44.26 12.04
CA PRO A 2 -31.02 -43.83 12.35
C PRO A 2 -31.07 -42.54 13.19
N SER A 3 -30.20 -42.51 14.20
CA SER A 3 -30.11 -41.51 15.26
C SER A 3 -29.84 -40.09 14.74
N ALA A 4 -30.64 -39.13 15.20
CA ALA A 4 -30.53 -37.70 14.88
C ALA A 4 -29.25 -37.03 15.42
N LEU A 5 -28.41 -37.72 16.19
CA LEU A 5 -27.19 -37.14 16.76
C LEU A 5 -25.99 -37.09 15.79
N ALA A 6 -26.02 -37.84 14.68
CA ALA A 6 -24.87 -37.89 13.76
C ALA A 6 -24.82 -36.70 12.77
N LEU A 7 -25.90 -35.93 12.63
CA LEU A 7 -26.02 -34.87 11.63
C LEU A 7 -25.47 -33.51 12.10
N SER A 8 -25.40 -33.27 13.42
CA SER A 8 -24.92 -31.99 13.97
C SER A 8 -23.39 -31.86 14.04
N ILE A 9 -22.63 -32.95 13.96
CA ILE A 9 -21.15 -32.89 14.00
C ILE A 9 -20.57 -32.61 12.59
N TYR A 10 -21.26 -33.03 11.52
CA TYR A 10 -20.82 -32.77 10.15
C TYR A 10 -20.99 -31.30 9.72
N LEU A 11 -21.94 -30.56 10.32
CA LEU A 11 -22.15 -29.14 9.99
C LEU A 11 -21.11 -28.21 10.64
N SER A 12 -20.48 -28.63 11.74
CA SER A 12 -19.44 -27.86 12.42
C SER A 12 -18.08 -27.95 11.71
N LEU A 13 -17.71 -29.11 11.17
CA LEU A 13 -16.44 -29.25 10.43
C LEU A 13 -16.49 -28.61 9.04
N ALA A 14 -17.67 -28.53 8.41
CA ALA A 14 -17.80 -27.88 7.10
C ALA A 14 -17.64 -26.35 7.19
N GLY A 15 -18.14 -25.72 8.27
CA GLY A 15 -17.97 -24.27 8.50
C GLY A 15 -16.51 -23.88 8.76
N SER A 16 -15.77 -24.69 9.53
CA SER A 16 -14.34 -24.44 9.79
C SER A 16 -13.45 -24.68 8.57
N ALA A 17 -13.80 -25.63 7.69
CA ALA A 17 -13.06 -25.85 6.45
C ALA A 17 -13.33 -24.77 5.39
N PHE A 18 -14.53 -24.19 5.33
CA PHE A 18 -14.82 -23.07 4.42
C PHE A 18 -14.14 -21.76 4.85
N ALA A 19 -14.03 -21.48 6.16
CA ALA A 19 -13.25 -20.35 6.65
C ALA A 19 -11.75 -20.51 6.40
N ALA A 20 -11.22 -21.73 6.53
CA ALA A 20 -9.82 -22.04 6.21
C ALA A 20 -9.52 -22.03 4.71
N ALA A 21 -10.48 -22.42 3.86
CA ALA A 21 -10.31 -22.45 2.41
C ALA A 21 -10.29 -21.06 1.76
N ASN A 22 -10.93 -20.06 2.37
CA ASN A 22 -10.83 -18.66 1.92
C ASN A 22 -9.52 -17.98 2.33
N PHE A 23 -8.78 -18.54 3.29
CA PHE A 23 -7.41 -18.10 3.62
C PHE A 23 -6.34 -18.60 2.62
N THR A 24 -6.73 -19.38 1.61
CA THR A 24 -5.79 -20.09 0.71
C THR A 24 -5.69 -19.56 -0.72
N ARG A 25 -6.35 -18.45 -1.07
CA ARG A 25 -5.92 -17.66 -2.23
C ARG A 25 -5.42 -16.30 -1.75
N ARG A 26 -4.24 -16.31 -1.13
CA ARG A 26 -3.37 -15.12 -1.21
C ARG A 26 -3.23 -14.78 -2.69
N ALA A 27 -3.36 -13.50 -3.05
CA ALA A 27 -2.86 -13.05 -4.32
C ALA A 27 -1.41 -13.55 -4.47
N ASP A 28 -1.06 -14.09 -5.63
CA ASP A 28 0.31 -14.48 -5.88
C ASP A 28 1.14 -13.20 -5.90
N GLY A 29 2.10 -13.06 -4.99
CA GLY A 29 2.98 -11.89 -4.91
C GLY A 29 3.70 -11.58 -6.23
N SER A 30 3.78 -12.56 -7.14
CA SER A 30 4.26 -12.36 -8.52
C SER A 30 3.43 -11.36 -9.33
N ALA A 31 2.15 -11.15 -9.01
CA ALA A 31 1.24 -10.27 -9.75
C ALA A 31 1.65 -8.79 -9.67
N PHE A 32 2.28 -8.38 -8.57
CA PHE A 32 2.77 -7.02 -8.34
C PHE A 32 4.28 -6.97 -8.09
N GLN A 33 4.99 -8.07 -8.39
CA GLN A 33 6.45 -8.10 -8.36
C GLN A 33 7.01 -7.35 -9.57
N ALA A 34 8.07 -6.60 -9.36
CA ALA A 34 8.81 -5.93 -10.42
C ALA A 34 9.32 -6.91 -11.48
N ASP A 35 9.40 -6.43 -12.72
CA ASP A 35 9.97 -7.20 -13.82
C ASP A 35 11.42 -7.62 -13.51
N SER A 36 11.78 -8.86 -13.88
CA SER A 36 13.11 -9.42 -13.64
C SER A 36 14.27 -8.66 -14.32
N SER A 37 13.97 -7.78 -15.28
CA SER A 37 14.96 -6.91 -15.92
C SER A 37 15.38 -5.70 -15.08
N ILE A 38 14.69 -5.41 -13.98
CA ILE A 38 15.01 -4.29 -13.10
C ILE A 38 16.14 -4.69 -12.15
N ASP A 39 17.20 -3.87 -12.10
CA ASP A 39 18.29 -4.03 -11.14
C ASP A 39 17.85 -3.59 -9.73
N VAL A 40 17.21 -4.53 -9.02
CA VAL A 40 16.69 -4.34 -7.66
C VAL A 40 17.82 -4.06 -6.66
N ASP A 41 18.98 -4.70 -6.82
CA ASP A 41 20.11 -4.52 -5.91
C ASP A 41 20.69 -3.11 -6.04
N ALA A 42 20.78 -2.57 -7.25
CA ALA A 42 21.21 -1.19 -7.47
C ALA A 42 20.27 -0.18 -6.82
N LEU A 43 18.94 -0.34 -7.00
CA LEU A 43 17.95 0.53 -6.37
C LEU A 43 17.98 0.44 -4.84
N TYR A 44 18.07 -0.78 -4.28
CA TYR A 44 18.19 -0.97 -2.84
C TYR A 44 19.42 -0.26 -2.28
N ASN A 45 20.59 -0.44 -2.91
CA ASN A 45 21.82 0.21 -2.49
C ASN A 45 21.74 1.75 -2.64
N ALA A 46 21.00 2.26 -3.62
CA ALA A 46 20.75 3.69 -3.77
C ALA A 46 19.92 4.25 -2.61
N VAL A 47 18.81 3.60 -2.23
CA VAL A 47 17.99 4.02 -1.07
C VAL A 47 18.79 3.96 0.22
N LYS A 48 19.53 2.87 0.43
CA LYS A 48 20.39 2.69 1.61
C LYS A 48 21.46 3.79 1.69
N SER A 49 22.08 4.13 0.56
CA SER A 49 23.10 5.19 0.50
C SER A 49 22.49 6.58 0.75
N ALA A 50 21.32 6.87 0.19
CA ALA A 50 20.60 8.13 0.43
C ALA A 50 20.22 8.28 1.92
N SER A 51 19.68 7.22 2.51
CA SER A 51 19.32 7.16 3.94
C SER A 51 20.53 7.35 4.86
N ALA A 52 21.68 6.77 4.52
CA ALA A 52 22.92 6.97 5.27
C ALA A 52 23.49 8.39 5.12
N ALA A 53 23.33 9.00 3.94
CA ALA A 53 23.87 10.32 3.64
C ALA A 53 23.04 11.48 4.23
N LYS A 54 21.74 11.30 4.42
CA LYS A 54 20.81 12.27 5.04
C LYS A 54 20.89 13.68 4.43
N LYS A 55 21.08 13.77 3.11
CA LYS A 55 21.32 15.06 2.44
C LYS A 55 20.07 15.94 2.39
N ASN A 56 18.94 15.37 1.97
CA ASN A 56 17.66 16.07 1.88
C ASN A 56 16.58 15.38 2.72
N VAL A 57 16.74 15.39 4.05
CA VAL A 57 15.72 14.87 4.97
C VAL A 57 14.47 15.76 4.91
N LEU A 58 13.33 15.17 4.55
CA LEU A 58 12.04 15.83 4.48
C LEU A 58 11.29 15.78 5.81
N ALA A 59 11.39 14.65 6.52
CA ALA A 59 10.85 14.43 7.86
C ALA A 59 11.47 13.16 8.48
N THR A 60 11.26 12.98 9.79
CA THR A 60 11.74 11.81 10.54
C THR A 60 10.61 11.24 11.39
N TYR A 61 10.43 9.92 11.37
CA TYR A 61 9.40 9.22 12.13
C TYR A 61 9.98 7.93 12.75
N PRO A 62 9.51 7.50 13.94
CA PRO A 62 9.92 6.23 14.52
C PRO A 62 9.22 5.05 13.82
N THR A 63 9.87 3.88 13.82
CA THR A 63 9.24 2.62 13.39
C THR A 63 8.19 2.10 14.37
N CYS A 64 8.29 2.46 15.64
CA CYS A 64 7.33 2.05 16.66
C CYS A 64 7.31 3.01 17.86
N ASN A 65 6.22 2.95 18.61
CA ASN A 65 6.05 3.68 19.86
C ASN A 65 6.44 2.79 21.05
N ASP A 66 7.43 3.25 21.84
CA ASP A 66 7.86 2.61 23.09
C ASP A 66 8.21 1.11 22.98
N CYS A 67 8.74 0.68 21.84
CA CYS A 67 9.18 -0.70 21.63
C CYS A 67 10.71 -0.82 21.66
N ASP A 68 11.20 -1.93 22.21
CA ASP A 68 12.63 -2.26 22.16
C ASP A 68 13.04 -2.44 20.68
N GLY A 69 14.00 -1.64 20.22
CA GLY A 69 14.46 -1.68 18.82
C GLY A 69 13.85 -0.61 17.89
N ALA A 70 13.07 0.35 18.44
CA ALA A 70 12.63 1.52 17.69
C ALA A 70 13.79 2.19 16.95
N SER A 71 13.59 2.48 15.67
CA SER A 71 14.55 3.19 14.83
C SER A 71 13.93 4.46 14.28
N ASP A 72 14.72 5.53 14.20
CA ASP A 72 14.33 6.76 13.51
C ASP A 72 14.53 6.57 12.00
N VAL A 73 13.46 6.78 11.24
CA VAL A 73 13.43 6.67 9.78
C VAL A 73 13.34 8.07 9.19
N ASP A 74 14.34 8.41 8.37
CA ASP A 74 14.35 9.67 7.62
C ASP A 74 13.72 9.46 6.24
N LEU A 75 12.73 10.29 5.90
CA LEU A 75 12.19 10.41 4.54
C LEU A 75 13.15 11.27 3.71
N ILE A 76 13.81 10.69 2.71
CA ILE A 76 14.87 11.34 1.93
C ILE A 76 14.35 11.77 0.56
N GLY A 77 14.35 13.08 0.29
CA GLY A 77 13.90 13.70 -0.95
C GLY A 77 14.99 13.93 -1.99
N ASP A 78 16.04 13.11 -2.01
CA ASP A 78 17.20 13.30 -2.91
C ASP A 78 16.84 13.25 -4.41
N TRP A 79 15.71 12.63 -4.75
CA TRP A 79 15.31 12.36 -6.13
C TRP A 79 14.12 13.22 -6.59
N LYS A 80 13.59 14.07 -5.72
CA LYS A 80 12.34 14.80 -5.92
C LYS A 80 12.37 15.83 -7.04
N ASP A 81 13.56 16.26 -7.47
CA ASP A 81 13.77 17.27 -8.51
C ASP A 81 14.39 16.65 -9.79
N LEU A 82 14.50 15.32 -9.87
CA LEU A 82 14.96 14.63 -11.08
C LEU A 82 13.86 14.67 -12.15
N PRO A 83 14.19 14.94 -13.43
CA PRO A 83 13.20 15.01 -14.51
C PRO A 83 12.33 13.75 -14.60
N GLY A 84 11.01 13.90 -14.56
CA GLY A 84 10.06 12.78 -14.63
C GLY A 84 9.86 12.01 -13.33
N LEU A 85 10.52 12.43 -12.25
CA LEU A 85 10.48 11.82 -10.92
C LEU A 85 10.08 12.86 -9.85
N ASP A 86 9.33 13.88 -10.27
CA ASP A 86 8.92 14.99 -9.42
C ASP A 86 8.25 14.51 -8.12
N GLY A 87 8.77 14.97 -6.98
CA GLY A 87 8.27 14.60 -5.66
C GLY A 87 8.74 13.22 -5.14
N THR A 88 9.55 12.47 -5.90
CA THR A 88 10.03 11.16 -5.46
C THR A 88 10.88 11.26 -4.19
N PHE A 89 10.57 10.41 -3.21
CA PHE A 89 11.36 10.28 -1.98
C PHE A 89 11.57 8.81 -1.63
N SER A 90 12.52 8.52 -0.75
CA SER A 90 12.84 7.15 -0.33
C SER A 90 13.21 7.08 1.14
N PHE A 91 13.11 5.88 1.72
CA PHE A 91 13.47 5.63 3.11
C PHE A 91 13.76 4.14 3.37
N MET A 92 14.53 3.87 4.42
CA MET A 92 14.75 2.52 4.97
C MET A 92 13.93 2.38 6.25
N ALA A 93 13.01 1.43 6.30
CA ALA A 93 12.18 1.15 7.47
C ALA A 93 12.07 -0.35 7.72
N ASP A 94 11.43 -0.68 8.83
CA ASP A 94 10.97 -2.02 9.14
C ASP A 94 9.67 -2.32 8.35
N MET A 95 9.02 -3.45 8.63
CA MET A 95 7.73 -3.78 8.01
C MET A 95 6.75 -4.36 9.03
N ASP A 96 5.93 -3.48 9.59
CA ASP A 96 4.73 -3.80 10.33
C ASP A 96 3.53 -4.03 9.39
N VAL A 97 2.50 -4.71 9.91
CA VAL A 97 1.29 -4.98 9.16
C VAL A 97 0.22 -3.98 9.54
N ASP A 98 -0.22 -3.22 8.55
CA ASP A 98 -1.47 -2.48 8.59
C ASP A 98 -2.59 -3.35 8.01
N CYS A 99 -3.72 -3.41 8.73
CA CYS A 99 -4.84 -4.26 8.36
C CYS A 99 -6.11 -3.48 8.05
N ASP A 100 -6.09 -2.15 8.19
CA ASP A 100 -7.24 -1.27 7.99
C ASP A 100 -7.96 -1.54 6.64
N GLY A 101 -9.26 -1.28 6.60
CA GLY A 101 -10.14 -1.57 5.46
C GLY A 101 -10.96 -2.85 5.57
N VAL A 102 -11.13 -3.62 4.49
CA VAL A 102 -12.04 -4.80 4.48
C VAL A 102 -11.64 -5.82 5.54
N ALA A 103 -10.34 -6.11 5.62
CA ALA A 103 -9.77 -7.15 6.45
C ALA A 103 -9.15 -6.60 7.75
N TRP A 104 -9.76 -5.55 8.32
CA TRP A 104 -9.34 -4.86 9.55
C TRP A 104 -9.14 -5.76 10.76
N GLN A 105 -9.84 -6.90 10.81
CA GLN A 105 -9.68 -7.93 11.85
C GLN A 105 -8.70 -9.03 11.46
N CYS A 106 -7.67 -8.70 10.67
CA CYS A 106 -6.64 -9.67 10.34
C CYS A 106 -6.03 -10.29 11.62
N PRO A 107 -5.48 -11.52 11.55
CA PRO A 107 -5.04 -12.24 12.74
C PRO A 107 -4.10 -11.40 13.62
N GLY A 108 -4.51 -11.21 14.87
CA GLY A 108 -3.70 -10.52 15.87
C GLY A 108 -3.77 -8.99 15.82
N ASN A 109 -4.64 -8.40 15.00
CA ASN A 109 -4.85 -6.95 14.98
C ASN A 109 -5.92 -6.53 16.01
N PRO A 110 -5.56 -5.83 17.11
CA PRO A 110 -6.50 -5.47 18.15
C PRO A 110 -7.27 -4.17 17.86
N ASP A 111 -6.85 -3.37 16.89
CA ASP A 111 -7.18 -1.96 16.73
C ASP A 111 -7.47 -1.51 15.30
N GLY A 112 -7.53 -2.44 14.34
CA GLY A 112 -7.82 -2.09 12.96
C GLY A 112 -9.13 -1.32 12.79
N GLN A 113 -9.17 -0.51 11.77
CA GLN A 113 -10.33 0.27 11.36
C GLN A 113 -10.96 -0.31 10.13
N SER A 114 -12.28 -0.20 10.03
CA SER A 114 -13.01 -0.73 8.87
C SER A 114 -12.74 -0.01 7.56
N GLU A 115 -12.01 1.10 7.55
CA GLU A 115 -11.71 1.94 6.38
C GLU A 115 -10.21 2.22 6.32
N THR A 116 -9.69 2.50 5.13
CA THR A 116 -8.36 3.10 4.94
C THR A 116 -8.54 4.59 4.62
N SER A 117 -7.45 5.37 4.65
CA SER A 117 -7.49 6.82 4.40
C SER A 117 -8.13 7.23 3.06
N PHE A 118 -8.07 6.35 2.03
CA PHE A 118 -8.57 6.65 0.68
C PHE A 118 -9.60 5.64 0.16
N GLY A 119 -10.33 4.97 1.05
CA GLY A 119 -11.36 4.01 0.69
C GLY A 119 -11.48 2.90 1.72
N LYS A 120 -11.55 1.66 1.25
CA LYS A 120 -11.75 0.50 2.12
C LYS A 120 -10.94 -0.68 1.61
N MET A 121 -9.64 -0.48 1.43
CA MET A 121 -8.79 -1.45 0.74
C MET A 121 -8.74 -2.80 1.48
N ASP A 122 -8.68 -3.93 0.78
CA ASP A 122 -8.58 -5.26 1.38
C ASP A 122 -7.10 -5.66 1.55
N SER A 123 -6.63 -5.71 2.80
CA SER A 123 -5.23 -6.03 3.15
C SER A 123 -4.77 -7.40 2.68
N THR A 124 -5.69 -8.30 2.36
CA THR A 124 -5.37 -9.63 1.83
C THR A 124 -5.21 -9.67 0.31
N GLN A 125 -5.64 -8.61 -0.39
CA GLN A 125 -5.65 -8.53 -1.84
C GLN A 125 -4.72 -7.41 -2.33
N ALA A 126 -4.93 -6.17 -1.92
CA ALA A 126 -4.17 -5.04 -2.48
C ALA A 126 -2.86 -4.77 -1.73
N PRO A 127 -1.72 -4.62 -2.43
CA PRO A 127 -0.47 -4.17 -1.83
C PRO A 127 -0.50 -2.65 -1.57
N TRP A 128 -0.28 -2.24 -0.33
CA TRP A 128 -0.10 -0.83 0.02
C TRP A 128 0.96 -0.63 1.09
N TYR A 129 1.40 0.62 1.21
CA TYR A 129 2.26 1.11 2.28
C TYR A 129 1.60 2.30 2.97
N VAL A 130 2.02 2.55 4.20
CA VAL A 130 1.48 3.61 5.05
C VAL A 130 2.49 4.74 5.21
N ILE A 131 2.01 5.98 5.15
CA ILE A 131 2.81 7.18 5.39
C ILE A 131 2.20 7.96 6.57
N PRO A 132 3.02 8.51 7.48
CA PRO A 132 2.53 9.38 8.55
C PRO A 132 1.63 10.51 8.06
N GLU A 133 0.45 10.65 8.68
CA GLU A 133 -0.58 11.61 8.25
C GLU A 133 -0.06 13.06 8.25
N LYS A 134 0.83 13.44 9.18
CA LYS A 134 1.44 14.79 9.21
C LYS A 134 2.31 15.04 7.99
N PHE A 135 3.00 14.04 7.47
CA PHE A 135 3.81 14.19 6.26
C PHE A 135 2.90 14.40 5.06
N PHE A 136 1.90 13.53 4.90
CA PHE A 136 0.92 13.60 3.85
C PHE A 136 0.15 14.95 3.86
N SER A 137 -0.26 15.42 5.04
CA SER A 137 -1.03 16.65 5.22
C SER A 137 -0.27 17.92 4.83
N ASN A 138 1.07 17.87 4.75
CA ASN A 138 1.89 18.99 4.26
C ASN A 138 1.84 19.12 2.72
N GLY A 139 1.19 18.20 2.03
CA GLY A 139 1.02 18.18 0.58
C GLY A 139 2.22 17.56 -0.17
N GLY A 140 2.07 17.41 -1.48
CA GLY A 140 3.12 16.86 -2.36
C GLY A 140 3.13 15.34 -2.50
N LEU A 141 2.23 14.62 -1.80
CA LEU A 141 1.96 13.20 -1.97
C LEU A 141 0.50 13.02 -2.38
N LYS A 142 0.25 12.37 -3.51
CA LYS A 142 -1.12 12.06 -3.96
C LYS A 142 -1.68 10.84 -3.22
N PRO A 143 -2.98 10.81 -2.90
CA PRO A 143 -3.68 9.58 -2.56
C PRO A 143 -3.41 8.49 -3.59
N ASN A 144 -3.21 7.25 -3.13
CA ASN A 144 -2.92 6.09 -3.97
C ASN A 144 -1.64 6.20 -4.82
N ALA A 145 -0.70 7.07 -4.43
CA ALA A 145 0.58 7.18 -5.11
C ALA A 145 1.34 5.85 -5.13
N LEU A 146 2.04 5.58 -6.22
CA LEU A 146 2.84 4.39 -6.43
C LEU A 146 4.04 4.35 -5.47
N GLY A 147 4.26 3.19 -4.87
CA GLY A 147 5.47 2.82 -4.16
C GLY A 147 6.14 1.59 -4.76
N ALA A 148 7.47 1.58 -4.73
CA ALA A 148 8.32 0.41 -4.94
C ALA A 148 8.94 0.02 -3.60
N ILE A 149 8.67 -1.21 -3.16
CA ILE A 149 9.09 -1.76 -1.87
C ILE A 149 10.07 -2.90 -2.13
N ILE A 150 11.27 -2.80 -1.57
CA ILE A 150 12.34 -3.78 -1.76
C ILE A 150 12.62 -4.49 -0.45
N CYS A 151 12.47 -5.82 -0.48
CA CYS A 151 12.62 -6.71 0.66
C CYS A 151 13.12 -8.07 0.16
N ASN A 152 14.03 -8.71 0.88
CA ASN A 152 14.55 -10.05 0.55
C ASN A 152 15.03 -10.20 -0.92
N GLY A 153 15.72 -9.17 -1.43
CA GLY A 153 16.30 -9.17 -2.80
C GLY A 153 15.25 -9.13 -3.92
N LYS A 154 14.00 -8.80 -3.61
CA LYS A 154 12.91 -8.63 -4.57
C LYS A 154 12.27 -7.27 -4.40
N MET A 155 11.68 -6.76 -5.47
CA MET A 155 10.93 -5.51 -5.45
C MET A 155 9.47 -5.76 -5.82
N PHE A 156 8.58 -5.10 -5.09
CA PHE A 156 7.13 -5.21 -5.23
C PHE A 156 6.52 -3.82 -5.31
N TYR A 157 5.43 -3.68 -6.04
CA TYR A 157 4.70 -2.43 -6.13
C TYR A 157 3.50 -2.43 -5.18
N GLY A 158 3.18 -1.25 -4.67
CA GLY A 158 1.96 -0.98 -3.91
C GLY A 158 1.55 0.47 -4.05
N VAL A 159 0.45 0.84 -3.43
CA VAL A 159 -0.05 2.23 -3.41
C VAL A 159 0.00 2.81 -2.00
N PHE A 160 0.02 4.13 -1.87
CA PHE A 160 -0.25 4.82 -0.61
C PHE A 160 -1.76 4.80 -0.36
N ALA A 161 -2.26 3.75 0.30
CA ALA A 161 -3.70 3.56 0.53
C ALA A 161 -4.17 4.04 1.91
N ASP A 162 -3.24 4.14 2.86
CA ASP A 162 -3.55 4.50 4.24
C ASP A 162 -2.46 5.36 4.88
N SER A 163 -2.82 6.08 5.93
CA SER A 163 -1.95 7.00 6.65
C SER A 163 -1.99 6.75 8.15
N ASN A 164 -0.84 6.89 8.81
CA ASN A 164 -0.76 6.68 10.25
C ASN A 164 -1.09 7.98 11.00
N GLY A 165 -2.25 7.99 11.67
CA GLY A 165 -2.74 9.12 12.49
C GLY A 165 -2.40 9.04 13.99
N ASP A 166 -1.65 8.03 14.44
CA ASP A 166 -1.33 7.84 15.86
C ASP A 166 -0.44 8.96 16.44
N SER A 167 -0.20 8.92 17.75
CA SER A 167 0.77 9.79 18.41
C SER A 167 1.68 9.00 19.36
N PRO A 168 3.00 8.86 19.04
CA PRO A 168 3.66 9.27 17.80
C PRO A 168 3.10 8.57 16.55
N GLN A 169 3.19 9.25 15.40
CA GLN A 169 2.93 8.63 14.10
C GLN A 169 4.13 7.77 13.74
N VAL A 170 3.87 6.52 13.37
CA VAL A 170 4.90 5.56 12.99
C VAL A 170 4.97 5.39 11.47
N ILE A 171 6.08 4.85 10.98
CA ILE A 171 6.32 4.53 9.58
C ILE A 171 6.85 3.10 9.46
N GLY A 172 6.77 2.52 8.25
CA GLY A 172 7.18 1.13 8.03
C GLY A 172 6.00 0.16 8.11
N GLU A 173 4.76 0.62 7.87
CA GLU A 173 3.59 -0.27 7.81
C GLU A 173 3.19 -0.54 6.35
N GLY A 174 2.62 -1.72 6.11
CA GLY A 174 2.04 -2.07 4.82
C GLY A 174 1.01 -3.18 4.93
N SER A 175 0.30 -3.42 3.83
CA SER A 175 -0.80 -4.39 3.82
C SER A 175 -0.35 -5.81 4.14
N LEU A 176 -1.25 -6.62 4.67
CA LEU A 176 -0.98 -8.02 5.00
C LEU A 176 -0.40 -8.80 3.80
N ILE A 177 -0.92 -8.60 2.59
CA ILE A 177 -0.45 -9.27 1.39
C ILE A 177 0.96 -8.82 0.99
N LEU A 178 1.28 -7.53 1.13
CA LEU A 178 2.62 -7.02 0.85
C LEU A 178 3.63 -7.58 1.87
N ALA A 179 3.28 -7.53 3.15
CA ALA A 179 4.10 -8.06 4.24
C ALA A 179 4.39 -9.56 4.09
N GLN A 180 3.35 -10.36 3.82
CA GLN A 180 3.49 -11.79 3.59
C GLN A 180 4.24 -12.13 2.30
N THR A 181 4.21 -11.24 1.31
CA THR A 181 4.98 -11.41 0.08
C THR A 181 6.46 -11.11 0.31
N CYS A 182 6.77 -10.07 1.10
CA CYS A 182 8.13 -9.77 1.52
C CYS A 182 8.72 -10.89 2.39
N PHE A 183 7.96 -11.36 3.39
CA PHE A 183 8.42 -12.29 4.42
C PHE A 183 7.49 -13.51 4.53
N PRO A 184 7.50 -14.42 3.52
CA PRO A 184 6.54 -15.52 3.43
C PRO A 184 6.65 -16.55 4.56
N ASP A 185 7.84 -16.69 5.14
CA ASP A 185 8.14 -17.71 6.17
C ASP A 185 8.05 -17.15 7.61
N ASP A 186 7.90 -15.84 7.76
CA ASP A 186 7.99 -15.18 9.08
C ASP A 186 6.65 -15.11 9.82
N GLY A 187 5.57 -15.60 9.19
CA GLY A 187 4.25 -15.61 9.80
C GLY A 187 3.68 -14.21 10.00
N MET A 188 3.86 -13.33 9.01
CA MET A 188 3.40 -11.94 9.04
C MET A 188 1.89 -11.85 9.30
N SER A 189 1.51 -10.99 10.25
CA SER A 189 0.14 -10.79 10.73
C SER A 189 0.03 -9.45 11.46
N GLY A 190 -1.18 -8.99 11.83
CA GLY A 190 -1.35 -7.76 12.61
C GLY A 190 -0.60 -7.77 13.95
N ALA A 191 -0.33 -8.96 14.52
CA ALA A 191 0.48 -9.10 15.74
C ALA A 191 1.99 -9.32 15.50
N ASN A 192 2.43 -9.48 14.25
CA ASN A 192 3.78 -9.91 13.93
C ASN A 192 4.29 -9.21 12.66
N GLY A 193 5.18 -8.25 12.85
CA GLY A 193 5.93 -7.57 11.81
C GLY A 193 7.39 -7.99 11.77
N HIS A 194 8.11 -7.47 10.79
CA HIS A 194 9.56 -7.59 10.63
C HIS A 194 10.21 -6.33 11.21
N PRO A 195 10.94 -6.41 12.34
CA PRO A 195 11.39 -5.21 13.08
C PRO A 195 12.71 -4.61 12.59
N THR A 196 13.40 -5.26 11.64
CA THR A 196 14.71 -4.77 11.18
C THR A 196 14.50 -3.69 10.11
N PRO A 197 15.12 -2.51 10.22
CA PRO A 197 14.93 -1.44 9.25
C PRO A 197 15.75 -1.64 7.97
N ASP A 198 15.53 -2.77 7.29
CA ASP A 198 16.22 -3.19 6.07
C ASP A 198 15.30 -3.32 4.85
N VAL A 199 14.05 -2.85 4.95
CA VAL A 199 13.14 -2.70 3.82
C VAL A 199 13.30 -1.32 3.21
N ALA A 200 13.55 -1.26 1.90
CA ALA A 200 13.65 -0.01 1.18
C ALA A 200 12.31 0.37 0.57
N TYR A 201 11.90 1.62 0.75
CA TYR A 201 10.69 2.19 0.17
C TYR A 201 11.09 3.32 -0.77
N ILE A 202 10.55 3.30 -1.98
CA ILE A 202 10.69 4.35 -2.99
C ILE A 202 9.27 4.81 -3.32
N VAL A 203 8.96 6.07 -3.05
CA VAL A 203 7.62 6.63 -3.25
C VAL A 203 7.65 7.61 -4.41
N PHE A 204 6.90 7.30 -5.47
CA PHE A 204 6.71 8.17 -6.62
C PHE A 204 5.48 9.05 -6.37
N ALA A 205 5.68 10.11 -5.58
CA ALA A 205 4.62 10.84 -4.89
C ALA A 205 3.50 11.42 -5.79
N ASN A 206 3.78 11.63 -7.08
CA ASN A 206 2.84 12.20 -8.05
C ASN A 206 2.27 11.19 -9.06
N GLU A 207 2.67 9.92 -8.97
CA GLU A 207 2.31 8.86 -9.90
C GLU A 207 1.24 7.98 -9.27
N VAL A 208 0.06 7.89 -9.88
CA VAL A 208 -1.05 7.07 -9.39
C VAL A 208 -1.39 6.06 -10.48
N PRO A 209 -1.39 4.75 -10.20
CA PRO A 209 -1.77 3.76 -11.19
C PRO A 209 -3.26 3.88 -11.52
N ASP A 210 -3.61 3.55 -12.76
CA ASP A 210 -5.00 3.39 -13.14
C ASP A 210 -5.61 2.18 -12.41
N GLY A 211 -6.94 2.16 -12.29
CA GLY A 211 -7.65 1.00 -11.76
C GLY A 211 -7.54 0.80 -10.23
N VAL A 212 -7.16 1.83 -9.47
CA VAL A 212 -7.33 1.82 -8.01
C VAL A 212 -8.81 1.99 -7.68
N GLY A 213 -9.41 0.94 -7.11
CA GLY A 213 -10.79 0.91 -6.65
C GLY A 213 -10.91 1.10 -5.14
N GLU A 214 -12.12 0.90 -4.62
CA GLU A 214 -12.43 1.07 -3.19
C GLU A 214 -11.79 -0.03 -2.32
N GLU A 215 -11.88 -1.30 -2.75
CA GLU A 215 -11.40 -2.46 -1.99
C GLU A 215 -10.14 -3.10 -2.59
N THR A 216 -9.84 -2.86 -3.87
CA THR A 216 -8.76 -3.52 -4.60
C THR A 216 -8.19 -2.63 -5.70
N LEU A 217 -7.18 -3.13 -6.42
CA LEU A 217 -6.54 -2.43 -7.54
C LEU A 217 -6.28 -3.38 -8.72
N ASP A 218 -6.06 -2.78 -9.89
CA ASP A 218 -5.59 -3.49 -11.09
C ASP A 218 -4.08 -3.73 -11.03
N TYR A 219 -3.67 -4.99 -10.87
CA TYR A 219 -2.24 -5.33 -10.76
C TYR A 219 -1.45 -5.02 -12.03
N ASP A 220 -2.05 -5.18 -13.20
CA ASP A 220 -1.36 -4.95 -14.47
C ASP A 220 -1.01 -3.47 -14.63
N SER A 221 -1.94 -2.57 -14.31
CA SER A 221 -1.72 -1.11 -14.31
C SER A 221 -0.72 -0.69 -13.24
N LEU A 222 -0.82 -1.26 -12.03
CA LEU A 222 0.15 -1.05 -10.95
C LEU A 222 1.56 -1.44 -11.39
N LYS A 223 1.73 -2.65 -11.92
CA LYS A 223 3.02 -3.17 -12.36
C LYS A 223 3.56 -2.41 -13.56
N GLN A 224 2.72 -2.06 -14.53
CA GLN A 224 3.13 -1.30 -15.71
C GLN A 224 3.68 0.08 -15.33
N LEU A 225 2.98 0.82 -14.47
CA LEU A 225 3.46 2.11 -13.98
C LEU A 225 4.70 1.93 -13.11
N GLY A 226 4.70 0.93 -12.23
CA GLY A 226 5.80 0.56 -11.37
C GLY A 226 7.10 0.32 -12.12
N ASP A 227 7.07 -0.58 -13.11
CA ASP A 227 8.25 -0.95 -13.87
C ASP A 227 8.77 0.23 -14.71
N LYS A 228 7.85 1.05 -15.25
CA LYS A 228 8.21 2.28 -15.96
C LYS A 228 8.99 3.21 -15.05
N LYS A 229 8.48 3.50 -13.85
CA LYS A 229 9.08 4.46 -12.91
C LYS A 229 10.39 3.96 -12.30
N ALA A 230 10.48 2.66 -12.02
CA ALA A 230 11.73 2.04 -11.59
C ALA A 230 12.84 2.17 -12.66
N ARG A 231 12.52 1.98 -13.95
CA ARG A 231 13.47 2.15 -15.05
C ARG A 231 13.86 3.62 -15.25
N GLU A 232 12.92 4.55 -15.15
CA GLU A 232 13.21 6.00 -15.16
C GLU A 232 14.17 6.37 -14.04
N LEU A 233 13.97 5.86 -12.83
CA LEU A 233 14.85 6.08 -11.69
C LEU A 233 16.25 5.47 -11.90
N LEU A 234 16.35 4.22 -12.34
CA LEU A 234 17.64 3.60 -12.68
C LEU A 234 18.41 4.42 -13.71
N SER A 235 17.73 4.90 -14.75
CA SER A 235 18.34 5.74 -15.78
C SER A 235 18.78 7.10 -15.22
N ALA A 236 17.97 7.75 -14.39
CA ALA A 236 18.27 9.05 -13.82
C ALA A 236 19.43 9.01 -12.82
N LEU A 237 19.63 7.86 -12.17
CA LEU A 237 20.73 7.61 -11.25
C LEU A 237 21.99 7.04 -11.92
N ASP A 238 21.97 6.82 -13.24
CA ASP A 238 23.03 6.15 -14.00
C ASP A 238 23.41 4.76 -13.43
N LEU A 239 22.39 4.03 -12.95
CA LEU A 239 22.55 2.71 -12.34
C LEU A 239 22.25 1.55 -13.32
N GLY A 240 21.83 1.86 -14.55
CA GLY A 240 21.50 0.88 -15.59
C GLY A 240 22.69 0.41 -16.45
N SER A 241 23.90 0.87 -16.13
CA SER A 241 25.12 0.58 -16.89
C SER A 241 25.98 -0.43 -16.13
N ASP A 242 26.25 -1.57 -16.77
CA ASP A 242 27.11 -2.69 -16.34
C ASP A 242 28.35 -2.25 -15.51
N PRO A 243 28.73 -2.91 -14.38
CA PRO A 243 29.91 -2.54 -13.58
C PRO A 243 31.28 -2.72 -14.27
N GLY A 244 31.30 -2.87 -15.60
CA GLY A 244 32.43 -3.37 -16.38
C GLY A 244 33.02 -2.42 -17.42
N SER A 245 32.65 -1.13 -17.47
CA SER A 245 33.23 -0.21 -18.48
C SER A 245 33.78 1.08 -17.87
N GLY A 246 34.99 0.98 -17.31
CA GLY A 246 35.84 2.13 -17.12
C GLY A 246 36.38 2.64 -18.47
N GLY A 247 36.20 3.92 -18.74
CA GLY A 247 36.77 4.60 -19.91
C GLY A 247 35.97 5.85 -20.22
N GLY A 248 36.59 7.02 -20.03
CA GLY A 248 35.93 8.31 -20.14
C GLY A 248 35.62 8.75 -21.57
N GLU A 249 35.33 10.05 -21.63
CA GLU A 249 35.07 10.90 -22.79
C GLU A 249 33.57 11.13 -23.10
N ASP A 250 33.13 12.28 -22.57
CA ASP A 250 32.13 13.19 -23.13
C ASP A 250 32.09 13.19 -24.67
N PRO A 251 30.88 13.15 -25.26
CA PRO A 251 30.66 13.96 -26.44
C PRO A 251 29.36 14.78 -26.34
N SER A 252 29.53 16.08 -26.14
CA SER A 252 29.13 17.15 -27.05
C SER A 252 27.87 16.88 -27.89
N SER A 253 26.81 17.55 -27.47
CA SER A 253 25.59 17.91 -28.22
C SER A 253 25.75 17.96 -29.74
N THR A 254 24.99 17.13 -30.45
CA THR A 254 24.74 17.27 -31.89
C THR A 254 23.25 17.50 -32.10
N GLU A 255 22.89 18.67 -32.64
CA GLU A 255 21.52 19.09 -32.94
C GLU A 255 20.81 18.13 -33.89
N ALA A 256 19.54 17.83 -33.57
CA ALA A 256 18.61 17.10 -34.40
C ALA A 256 18.11 17.98 -35.57
N PRO A 257 17.94 17.44 -36.79
CA PRO A 257 17.30 18.19 -37.87
C PRO A 257 15.77 18.18 -37.73
N GLU A 258 15.16 19.35 -37.96
CA GLU A 258 13.71 19.57 -37.99
C GLU A 258 12.99 18.75 -39.10
N PRO A 259 11.72 18.36 -38.89
CA PRO A 259 10.99 17.51 -39.84
C PRO A 259 10.48 18.27 -41.07
N SER A 260 10.54 17.58 -42.22
CA SER A 260 10.02 18.03 -43.52
C SER A 260 8.51 17.79 -43.63
N SER A 261 7.77 18.84 -43.95
CA SER A 261 6.32 18.84 -44.18
C SER A 261 5.93 18.01 -45.40
N THR A 262 5.00 17.06 -45.23
CA THR A 262 4.32 16.36 -46.32
C THR A 262 2.82 16.65 -46.23
N GLU A 263 2.27 17.28 -47.27
CA GLU A 263 0.86 17.58 -47.45
C GLU A 263 0.06 16.36 -47.97
N THR A 264 -1.26 16.38 -47.74
CA THR A 264 -2.38 15.74 -48.49
C THR A 264 -2.96 14.43 -47.90
N PRO A 265 -4.28 14.12 -48.01
CA PRO A 265 -5.48 14.91 -48.36
C PRO A 265 -6.59 14.95 -47.27
N GLU A 266 -7.56 15.86 -47.46
CA GLU A 266 -8.84 15.93 -46.72
C GLU A 266 -9.76 14.71 -46.98
N PRO A 267 -10.42 14.15 -45.95
CA PRO A 267 -11.57 13.28 -46.14
C PRO A 267 -12.90 14.06 -46.17
N SER A 268 -13.74 13.63 -47.12
CA SER A 268 -15.11 14.05 -47.42
C SER A 268 -16.07 14.00 -46.23
N SER A 269 -16.88 15.04 -46.11
CA SER A 269 -18.02 15.17 -45.19
C SER A 269 -19.00 13.99 -45.33
N THR A 270 -19.33 13.35 -44.20
CA THR A 270 -20.43 12.39 -44.10
C THR A 270 -21.51 13.03 -43.22
N GLU A 271 -22.68 13.25 -43.79
CA GLU A 271 -23.88 13.79 -43.14
C GLU A 271 -24.26 12.89 -41.94
N THR A 272 -24.24 13.46 -40.74
CA THR A 272 -24.73 12.80 -39.52
C THR A 272 -26.18 13.23 -39.28
N SER A 273 -27.06 12.24 -39.16
CA SER A 273 -28.50 12.43 -38.91
C SER A 273 -28.77 12.98 -37.50
N GLU A 274 -29.71 13.92 -37.40
CA GLU A 274 -30.19 14.51 -36.13
C GLU A 274 -30.77 13.44 -35.17
N PRO A 275 -30.54 13.55 -33.85
CA PRO A 275 -31.24 12.73 -32.88
C PRO A 275 -32.66 13.28 -32.63
N THR A 276 -33.62 12.35 -32.62
CA THR A 276 -35.03 12.59 -32.28
C THR A 276 -35.19 12.78 -30.77
N GLU A 277 -35.89 13.85 -30.36
CA GLU A 277 -36.26 14.10 -28.96
C GLU A 277 -37.09 12.94 -28.39
N THR A 278 -36.60 12.37 -27.29
CA THR A 278 -37.35 11.41 -26.46
C THR A 278 -37.95 12.17 -25.28
N ALA A 279 -39.28 12.14 -25.18
CA ALA A 279 -40.03 12.80 -24.11
C ALA A 279 -39.70 12.22 -22.72
N GLU A 280 -39.44 13.12 -21.76
CA GLU A 280 -39.35 12.83 -20.32
C GLU A 280 -40.66 12.22 -19.79
N PRO A 281 -40.60 11.15 -18.97
CA PRO A 281 -41.71 10.79 -18.12
C PRO A 281 -41.69 11.61 -16.81
N SER A 282 -42.88 12.11 -16.48
CA SER A 282 -43.26 12.87 -15.29
C SER A 282 -42.85 12.21 -13.96
N SER A 283 -42.29 13.02 -13.07
CA SER A 283 -41.99 12.72 -11.66
C SER A 283 -43.25 12.35 -10.88
N THR A 284 -43.22 11.19 -10.23
CA THR A 284 -44.23 10.77 -9.23
C THR A 284 -43.69 11.08 -7.84
N GLU A 285 -44.41 11.91 -7.06
CA GLU A 285 -44.11 12.15 -5.64
C GLU A 285 -44.25 10.85 -4.85
N SER A 286 -43.26 10.56 -4.01
CA SER A 286 -43.30 9.49 -3.02
C SER A 286 -43.27 10.14 -1.64
N GLU A 287 -44.37 9.98 -0.89
CA GLU A 287 -44.48 10.51 0.46
C GLU A 287 -43.55 9.77 1.43
N SER A 288 -42.81 10.57 2.22
CA SER A 288 -41.92 10.12 3.28
C SER A 288 -42.73 9.74 4.53
N PRO A 289 -42.55 8.55 5.13
CA PRO A 289 -43.12 8.27 6.44
C PRO A 289 -42.29 8.93 7.56
N GLU A 290 -42.98 9.43 8.59
CA GLU A 290 -42.40 9.98 9.83
C GLU A 290 -41.62 8.92 10.63
N PRO A 291 -40.54 9.31 11.35
CA PRO A 291 -39.80 8.38 12.21
C PRO A 291 -40.56 8.10 13.51
N THR A 292 -40.57 6.83 13.91
CA THR A 292 -41.05 6.40 15.23
C THR A 292 -39.88 6.42 16.23
N GLU A 293 -40.02 7.16 17.33
CA GLU A 293 -39.05 7.18 18.42
C GLU A 293 -38.91 5.79 19.07
N THR A 294 -37.68 5.30 19.16
CA THR A 294 -37.34 4.07 19.87
C THR A 294 -36.57 4.43 21.15
N GLU A 295 -37.15 4.07 22.29
CA GLU A 295 -36.57 4.27 23.62
C GLU A 295 -35.26 3.48 23.78
N THR A 296 -34.24 4.16 24.33
CA THR A 296 -32.90 3.60 24.62
C THR A 296 -32.91 2.88 25.97
N PRO A 297 -32.49 1.61 26.07
CA PRO A 297 -32.32 0.97 27.38
C PRO A 297 -31.01 1.40 28.06
N GLU A 298 -31.07 1.64 29.37
CA GLU A 298 -29.93 1.98 30.24
C GLU A 298 -28.90 0.84 30.35
N PRO A 299 -27.59 1.14 30.49
CA PRO A 299 -26.56 0.13 30.63
C PRO A 299 -26.53 -0.47 32.05
N THR A 300 -26.36 -1.79 32.12
CA THR A 300 -26.09 -2.53 33.37
C THR A 300 -24.59 -2.63 33.59
N GLU A 301 -24.10 -2.18 34.74
CA GLU A 301 -22.70 -2.29 35.16
C GLU A 301 -22.29 -3.76 35.36
N THR A 302 -21.14 -4.14 34.79
CA THR A 302 -20.51 -5.45 35.00
C THR A 302 -19.20 -5.28 35.76
N GLU A 303 -19.10 -5.98 36.89
CA GLU A 303 -17.92 -5.99 37.79
C GLU A 303 -16.70 -6.65 37.14
N THR A 304 -15.53 -6.06 37.37
CA THR A 304 -14.21 -6.52 36.88
C THR A 304 -13.54 -7.43 37.90
N PRO A 305 -13.02 -8.64 37.54
CA PRO A 305 -12.23 -9.45 38.46
C PRO A 305 -10.74 -9.04 38.47
N GLU A 306 -10.13 -9.12 39.66
CA GLU A 306 -8.71 -8.83 39.94
C GLU A 306 -7.72 -9.82 39.27
N PRO A 307 -6.47 -9.39 38.96
CA PRO A 307 -5.51 -10.24 38.26
C PRO A 307 -4.74 -11.16 39.22
N THR A 308 -4.62 -12.44 38.83
CA THR A 308 -3.69 -13.41 39.45
C THR A 308 -2.32 -13.34 38.77
N THR A 309 -1.25 -13.46 39.56
CA THR A 309 0.16 -13.28 39.16
C THR A 309 0.82 -14.57 38.66
N THR A 310 1.90 -14.39 37.86
CA THR A 310 2.98 -15.36 37.50
C THR A 310 2.72 -16.17 36.21
N SER A 311 3.54 -16.19 35.15
CA SER A 311 5.01 -16.24 34.98
C SER A 311 5.45 -15.74 33.57
N LYS A 312 6.75 -15.39 33.41
CA LYS A 312 7.43 -14.83 32.22
C LYS A 312 6.98 -15.36 30.84
N PRO A 313 6.70 -14.46 29.86
CA PRO A 313 6.84 -14.75 28.44
C PRO A 313 7.93 -13.89 27.77
N THR A 314 8.54 -14.48 26.74
CA THR A 314 9.37 -13.85 25.69
C THR A 314 8.68 -12.65 25.03
N CYS A 315 9.49 -11.74 24.49
CA CYS A 315 9.18 -10.45 23.85
C CYS A 315 7.87 -10.45 23.02
N LYS A 316 6.72 -10.21 23.66
CA LYS A 316 5.38 -10.25 23.03
C LYS A 316 4.38 -9.21 23.57
N LYS A 317 4.76 -8.30 24.47
CA LYS A 317 3.76 -7.67 25.36
C LYS A 317 3.58 -6.15 25.34
N HIS A 318 4.23 -5.38 24.48
CA HIS A 318 4.02 -3.92 24.46
C HIS A 318 3.85 -3.29 23.07
N ARG A 319 3.10 -3.93 22.17
CA ARG A 319 2.35 -3.15 21.16
C ARG A 319 0.93 -3.00 21.69
N ARG A 320 0.69 -1.93 22.46
CA ARG A 320 -0.65 -1.60 22.98
C ARG A 320 -1.49 -1.07 21.81
N SER A 321 -2.77 -1.44 21.82
CA SER A 321 -3.89 -0.80 21.14
C SER A 321 -3.57 0.61 20.66
N ARG A 322 -3.32 0.69 19.36
CA ARG A 322 -3.27 1.87 18.50
C ARG A 322 -4.70 2.33 18.21
N ARG A 323 -4.89 3.55 17.74
CA ARG A 323 -6.18 4.09 17.30
C ARG A 323 -5.83 5.11 16.23
N SER A 324 -5.85 4.67 14.97
CA SER A 324 -5.97 5.56 13.84
C SER A 324 -7.35 6.26 13.89
N HIS A 325 -7.44 7.48 13.34
CA HIS A 325 -8.64 8.32 13.29
C HIS A 325 -8.89 8.75 11.85
#